data_AF-A0A2M9P6A5-F1
#
_entry.id   AF-A0A2M9P6A5-F1
#
_cell.length_a   1.000
_cell.length_b   1.000
_cell.length_c   1.000
_cell.angle_alpha   90.00
_cell.angle_beta   90.00
_cell.angle_gamma   90.00
#
_symmetry.space_group_name_H-M   'P 1'
#
loop_
_entity.id
_entity.type
_entity.pdbx_description
1 polymer ?
#
loop_
_entity_poly.entity_id
_entity_poly.type
_entity_poly.pdbx_seq_one_letter_code
_entity_poly.pdbx_strand_id
1 'polypeptide(L)'
;MLPNRGYYERKTVRRAHEPFRSASGRDRRGKALHPLQALLAQYRSAARTEREKGTYFERLTIAFLEHDPIQVEQYDGIWTYAEWAKKKGWDGRDTGIDLVAKLRHEQ
;
A
#
# COMPACT_ATOMS: atom_id res chain seq x y z
N MET A 1 -26.14 -45.47 10.54
CA MET A 1 -26.35 -44.90 9.19
C MET A 1 -27.02 -43.54 9.41
N LEU A 2 -26.41 -42.36 9.33
CA LEU A 2 -25.20 -41.85 8.67
C LEU A 2 -24.37 -40.95 9.63
N PRO A 3 -23.09 -40.63 9.31
CA PRO A 3 -22.14 -39.98 10.19
C PRO A 3 -21.84 -38.49 9.86
N ASN A 4 -20.99 -37.90 10.72
CA ASN A 4 -20.13 -36.71 10.51
C ASN A 4 -20.78 -35.33 10.68
N ARG A 5 -20.89 -34.81 11.91
CA ARG A 5 -19.88 -33.95 12.59
C ARG A 5 -19.25 -32.91 11.66
N GLY A 6 -19.79 -31.69 11.73
CA GLY A 6 -19.16 -30.50 11.16
C GLY A 6 -17.85 -30.20 11.88
N TYR A 7 -16.80 -30.01 11.09
CA TYR A 7 -15.53 -29.44 11.55
C TYR A 7 -15.57 -27.92 11.34
N TYR A 8 -15.70 -27.16 12.42
CA TYR A 8 -15.27 -25.77 12.45
C TYR A 8 -14.11 -25.67 13.45
N GLU A 9 -12.89 -25.51 12.94
CA GLU A 9 -11.72 -25.25 13.77
C GLU A 9 -11.68 -23.76 14.13
N ARG A 10 -11.89 -23.44 15.43
CA ARG A 10 -11.65 -22.10 15.96
C ARG A 10 -10.14 -21.89 16.08
N LYS A 11 -9.53 -21.19 15.12
CA LYS A 11 -8.19 -20.63 15.32
C LYS A 11 -8.27 -19.32 16.07
N THR A 12 -8.06 -19.40 17.37
CA THR A 12 -7.77 -18.27 18.26
C THR A 12 -6.48 -17.59 17.78
N VAL A 13 -6.57 -16.42 17.14
CA VAL A 13 -5.40 -15.59 16.82
C VAL A 13 -5.02 -14.84 18.10
N ARG A 14 -4.11 -15.42 18.88
CA ARG A 14 -3.46 -14.70 19.98
C ARG A 14 -2.52 -13.65 19.38
N ARG A 15 -2.72 -12.41 19.84
CA ARG A 15 -1.88 -11.24 19.63
C ARG A 15 -0.46 -11.56 20.10
N ALA A 16 0.47 -11.75 19.16
CA ALA A 16 1.89 -11.67 19.42
C ALA A 16 2.39 -10.36 18.82
N HIS A 17 2.71 -9.41 19.69
CA HIS A 17 3.56 -8.28 19.35
C HIS A 17 4.99 -8.83 19.28
N GLU A 18 5.30 -9.55 18.20
CA GLU A 18 6.68 -9.84 17.82
C GLU A 18 7.13 -8.81 16.77
N PRO A 19 8.35 -8.25 16.89
CA PRO A 19 8.95 -7.55 15.75
C PRO A 19 9.07 -8.56 14.61
N PHE A 20 8.32 -8.30 13.53
CA PHE A 20 8.27 -9.12 12.34
C PHE A 20 9.70 -9.32 11.80
N ARG A 21 10.26 -10.50 12.05
CA ARG A 21 11.56 -10.90 11.48
C ARG A 21 11.38 -10.98 9.97
N SER A 22 12.02 -10.03 9.28
CA SER A 22 12.47 -10.09 7.89
C SER A 22 12.04 -11.37 7.18
N ALA A 23 10.94 -11.29 6.42
CA ALA A 23 10.64 -12.29 5.41
C ALA A 23 11.88 -12.39 4.53
N SER A 24 12.61 -13.51 4.64
CA SER A 24 13.91 -13.68 4.00
C SER A 24 13.79 -13.24 2.55
N GLY A 25 14.51 -12.18 2.18
CA GLY A 25 14.40 -11.55 0.88
C GLY A 25 14.97 -12.41 -0.23
N ARG A 26 14.53 -13.67 -0.36
CA ARG A 26 15.00 -14.64 -1.34
C ARG A 26 13.80 -15.19 -2.12
N ASP A 27 13.95 -15.31 -3.44
CA ASP A 27 12.96 -15.91 -4.32
C ASP A 27 12.90 -17.44 -4.15
N ARG A 28 12.02 -18.10 -4.90
CA ARG A 28 11.81 -19.57 -4.87
C ARG A 28 13.06 -20.38 -5.26
N ARG A 29 14.10 -19.72 -5.78
CA ARG A 29 15.39 -20.29 -6.21
C ARG A 29 16.54 -19.83 -5.29
N GLY A 30 16.24 -19.16 -4.18
CA GLY A 30 17.23 -18.66 -3.23
C GLY A 30 17.92 -17.35 -3.59
N LYS A 31 17.50 -16.67 -4.68
CA LYS A 31 18.13 -15.41 -5.12
C LYS A 31 17.55 -14.22 -4.38
N ALA A 32 18.38 -13.25 -3.99
CA ALA A 32 17.92 -12.04 -3.33
C ALA A 32 16.82 -11.33 -4.14
N LEU A 33 15.69 -11.01 -3.50
CA LEU A 33 14.60 -10.24 -4.08
C LEU A 33 15.07 -8.82 -4.32
N HIS A 34 14.62 -8.23 -5.43
CA HIS A 34 14.82 -6.80 -5.64
C HIS A 34 14.12 -6.02 -4.50
N PRO A 35 14.72 -4.94 -3.96
CA PRO A 35 14.13 -4.21 -2.84
C PRO A 35 12.67 -3.78 -3.06
N LEU A 36 12.34 -3.34 -4.28
CA LEU A 36 10.95 -3.01 -4.65
C LEU A 36 10.02 -4.24 -4.57
N GLN A 37 10.48 -5.41 -5.02
CA GLN A 37 9.68 -6.63 -4.95
C GLN A 37 9.46 -7.06 -3.49
N ALA A 38 10.48 -6.92 -2.65
CA ALA A 38 10.38 -7.20 -1.23
C ALA A 38 9.38 -6.23 -0.54
N LEU A 39 9.44 -4.94 -0.85
CA LEU A 39 8.49 -3.94 -0.34
C LEU A 39 7.05 -4.25 -0.76
N LEU A 40 6.82 -4.54 -2.04
CA LEU A 40 5.49 -4.89 -2.54
C LEU A 40 4.97 -6.21 -1.94
N ALA A 41 5.86 -7.17 -1.65
CA ALA A 41 5.49 -8.39 -0.93
C ALA A 41 5.08 -8.07 0.52
N GLN A 42 5.82 -7.20 1.21
CA GLN A 42 5.49 -6.75 2.57
C GLN A 42 4.13 -6.07 2.63
N TYR A 43 3.82 -5.18 1.68
CA TYR A 43 2.51 -4.53 1.60
C TYR A 43 1.38 -5.54 1.43
N ARG A 44 1.56 -6.54 0.55
CA ARG A 44 0.57 -7.61 0.36
C ARG A 44 0.37 -8.46 1.61
N SER A 45 1.44 -8.75 2.37
CA SER A 45 1.34 -9.54 3.60
C SER A 45 0.77 -8.76 4.78
N ALA A 46 1.01 -7.44 4.85
CA ALA A 46 0.57 -6.59 5.94
C ALA A 46 -0.90 -6.14 5.78
N ALA A 47 -1.36 -5.96 4.53
CA ALA A 47 -2.71 -5.52 4.25
C ALA A 47 -3.74 -6.60 4.58
N ARG A 48 -4.81 -6.22 5.27
CA ARG A 48 -5.94 -7.07 5.65
C ARG A 48 -7.08 -6.97 4.63
N THR A 49 -7.10 -5.91 3.82
CA THR A 49 -8.11 -5.65 2.81
C THR A 49 -7.49 -5.19 1.49
N GLU A 50 -8.24 -5.29 0.38
CA GLU A 50 -7.79 -4.73 -0.90
C GLU A 50 -7.64 -3.21 -0.85
N ARG A 51 -8.49 -2.52 -0.07
CA ARG A 51 -8.37 -1.06 0.11
C ARG A 51 -7.05 -0.67 0.74
N GLU A 52 -6.59 -1.38 1.77
CA GLU A 52 -5.30 -1.14 2.41
C GLU A 52 -4.12 -1.39 1.48
N LYS A 53 -4.20 -2.40 0.60
CA LYS A 53 -3.17 -2.61 -0.44
C LYS A 53 -3.09 -1.39 -1.36
N GLY A 54 -4.24 -0.87 -1.79
CA GLY A 54 -4.34 0.38 -2.55
C GLY A 54 -3.68 1.54 -1.81
N THR A 55 -4.04 1.75 -0.53
CA THR A 55 -3.45 2.82 0.30
C THR A 55 -1.94 2.70 0.45
N TYR A 56 -1.39 1.49 0.59
CA TYR A 56 0.07 1.31 0.65
C TYR A 56 0.75 1.62 -0.68
N PHE A 57 0.10 1.26 -1.79
CA PHE A 57 0.59 1.58 -3.13
C PHE A 57 0.54 3.10 -3.40
N GLU A 58 -0.54 3.78 -3.05
CA GLU A 58 -0.66 5.24 -3.10
C GLU A 58 0.52 5.91 -2.38
N ARG A 59 0.83 5.49 -1.15
CA ARG A 59 1.95 6.04 -0.36
C ARG A 59 3.31 5.81 -1.02
N LEU A 60 3.52 4.65 -1.62
CA LEU A 60 4.75 4.36 -2.36
C LEU A 60 4.87 5.24 -3.60
N THR A 61 3.78 5.44 -4.33
CA THR A 61 3.75 6.30 -5.52
C THR A 61 4.03 7.75 -5.16
N ILE A 62 3.43 8.29 -4.08
CA ILE A 62 3.76 9.63 -3.57
C ILE A 62 5.26 9.72 -3.27
N ALA A 63 5.81 8.78 -2.50
CA ALA A 63 7.23 8.79 -2.16
C ALA A 63 8.12 8.73 -3.40
N PHE A 64 7.76 7.95 -4.42
CA PHE A 64 8.47 7.94 -5.70
C PHE A 64 8.41 9.29 -6.40
N LEU A 65 7.22 9.87 -6.57
CA LEU A 65 7.03 11.15 -7.25
C LEU A 65 7.70 12.32 -6.53
N GLU A 66 7.84 12.26 -5.21
CA GLU A 66 8.50 13.30 -4.39
C GLU A 66 10.04 13.19 -4.37
N HIS A 67 10.62 12.04 -4.75
CA HIS A 67 12.06 11.80 -4.62
C HIS A 67 12.77 11.45 -5.94
N ASP A 68 12.04 11.07 -6.98
CA ASP A 68 12.62 10.84 -8.30
C ASP A 68 13.04 12.18 -8.94
N PRO A 69 14.29 12.34 -9.40
CA PRO A 69 14.78 13.62 -9.93
C PRO A 69 13.94 14.18 -11.08
N ILE A 70 13.45 13.30 -11.97
CA ILE A 70 12.63 13.71 -13.12
C ILE A 70 11.27 14.20 -12.62
N GLN A 71 10.66 13.49 -11.67
CA GLN A 71 9.33 13.86 -11.16
C GLN A 71 9.35 15.15 -10.32
N VAL A 72 10.41 15.35 -9.53
CA VAL A 72 10.59 16.56 -8.70
C VAL A 72 10.71 17.82 -9.55
N GLU A 73 11.33 17.73 -10.73
CA GLU A 73 11.35 18.83 -11.70
C GLU A 73 9.96 19.15 -12.24
N GLN A 74 9.09 18.15 -12.40
CA GLN A 74 7.76 18.30 -13.01
C GLN A 74 6.67 18.75 -12.03
N TYR A 75 6.74 18.33 -10.76
CA TYR A 75 5.66 18.55 -9.79
C TYR A 75 6.10 19.40 -8.59
N ASP A 76 5.22 20.30 -8.16
CA ASP A 76 5.42 21.20 -7.01
C ASP A 76 4.73 20.68 -5.73
N GLY A 77 3.87 19.67 -5.87
CA GLY A 77 3.26 18.98 -4.73
C GLY A 77 2.34 17.86 -5.18
N ILE A 78 2.28 16.81 -4.37
CA ILE A 78 1.49 15.60 -4.62
C ILE A 78 0.64 15.32 -3.37
N TRP A 79 -0.62 14.94 -3.56
CA TRP A 79 -1.56 14.63 -2.49
C TRP A 79 -2.44 13.44 -2.88
N THR A 80 -3.02 12.75 -1.90
CA THR A 80 -4.20 11.93 -2.19
C THR A 80 -5.36 12.82 -2.61
N TYR A 81 -6.30 12.28 -3.41
CA TYR A 81 -7.48 13.05 -3.81
C TYR A 81 -8.25 13.61 -2.61
N ALA A 82 -8.44 12.80 -1.56
CA ALA A 82 -9.15 13.21 -0.35
C ALA A 82 -8.46 14.39 0.36
N GLU A 83 -7.12 14.38 0.45
CA GLU A 83 -6.34 15.48 1.04
C GLU A 83 -6.44 16.75 0.20
N TRP A 84 -6.31 16.63 -1.13
CA TRP A 84 -6.44 17.75 -2.04
C TRP A 84 -7.84 18.36 -2.02
N ALA A 85 -8.89 17.53 -2.07
CA ALA A 85 -10.28 17.94 -2.00
C ALA A 85 -10.54 18.68 -0.69
N LYS A 86 -10.07 18.14 0.44
CA LYS A 86 -10.15 18.80 1.75
C LYS A 86 -9.47 20.18 1.74
N LYS A 87 -8.30 20.31 1.12
CA LYS A 87 -7.60 21.62 0.99
C LYS A 87 -8.36 22.63 0.14
N LYS A 88 -9.15 22.16 -0.83
CA LYS A 88 -10.00 23.01 -1.69
C LYS A 88 -11.41 23.25 -1.11
N GLY A 89 -11.75 22.64 0.02
CA GLY A 89 -13.10 22.68 0.58
C GLY A 89 -14.12 21.88 -0.23
N TRP A 90 -13.67 20.88 -0.99
CA TRP A 90 -14.49 20.04 -1.85
C TRP A 90 -14.84 18.72 -1.14
N ASP A 91 -15.92 18.07 -1.60
CA ASP A 91 -16.30 16.73 -1.14
C ASP A 91 -15.19 15.72 -1.53
N GLY A 92 -14.63 15.06 -0.52
CA GLY A 92 -13.58 14.04 -0.69
C GLY A 92 -14.12 12.63 -0.92
N ARG A 93 -15.41 12.49 -1.30
CA ARG A 93 -15.99 11.20 -1.67
C ARG A 93 -15.12 10.52 -2.73
N ASP A 94 -15.06 9.20 -2.64
CA ASP A 94 -14.33 8.38 -3.61
C ASP A 94 -14.83 8.65 -5.04
N THR A 95 -13.94 9.19 -5.86
CA THR A 95 -14.17 9.50 -7.28
C THR A 95 -13.44 8.52 -8.20
N GLY A 96 -12.73 7.53 -7.64
CA GLY A 96 -11.79 6.69 -8.38
C GLY A 96 -10.45 7.36 -8.72
N ILE A 97 -10.23 8.60 -8.27
CA ILE A 97 -8.95 9.30 -8.39
C ILE A 97 -8.11 9.00 -7.15
N ASP A 98 -6.94 8.40 -7.35
CA ASP A 98 -6.03 8.08 -6.25
C ASP A 98 -5.23 9.31 -5.78
N LEU A 99 -4.50 9.95 -6.72
CA LEU A 99 -3.57 11.05 -6.43
C LEU A 99 -3.82 12.27 -7.32
N VAL A 100 -3.51 13.45 -6.79
CA VAL A 100 -3.50 14.73 -7.50
C VAL A 100 -2.14 15.37 -7.33
N ALA A 101 -1.54 15.83 -8.43
CA ALA A 101 -0.28 16.56 -8.44
C ALA A 101 -0.47 17.97 -9.00
N LYS A 102 0.25 18.93 -8.43
CA LYS A 102 0.37 20.28 -8.97
C LYS A 102 1.59 20.32 -9.88
N LEU A 103 1.40 20.67 -11.15
CA LEU A 103 2.50 20.92 -12.08
C LEU A 103 3.28 22.15 -11.64
N ARG A 104 4.61 22.07 -11.74
CA ARG A 104 5.51 23.15 -11.33
C ARG A 104 5.41 24.39 -12.23
N HIS A 105 5.19 24.17 -13.52
CA HIS A 105 5.27 25.22 -14.55
C HIS A 105 3.92 25.64 -15.12
N GLU A 106 2.81 25.18 -14.54
CA GLU A 106 1.46 25.58 -14.96
C GLU A 106 0.76 26.30 -13.80
N GLN A 107 0.14 27.45 -14.10
CA GLN A 107 -0.61 28.29 -13.18
C GLN A 107 -2.11 28.09 -13.36
#